data_AF-A0A3S0WKU5-F1
#
_entry.id   AF-A0A3S0WKU5-F1
#
_cell.length_a   1.000
_cell.length_b   1.000
_cell.length_c   1.000
_cell.angle_alpha   90.00
_cell.angle_beta   90.00
_cell.angle_gamma   90.00
#
_symmetry.space_group_name_H-M   'P 1'
#
loop_
_entity.id
_entity.type
_entity.pdbx_description
1 polymer ?
#
loop_
_entity_poly.entity_id
_entity_poly.type
_entity_poly.pdbx_seq_one_letter_code
_entity_poly.pdbx_strand_id
1 'polypeptide(L)'
;MNNLQEGFTLIELMVVIAIIGVLMAVAVPQYGNYLDKASVRACEGELASYRSMVLTSNSLTQSSAISVPKGFNFQACELDDGDRQLELAQAFYDSGDVDAISTKRTNAGSIKIVAGSIMPADSL
;
A
#
# COMPACT_ATOMS: atom_id res chain seq x y z
N MET A 1 54.07 16.06 16.57
CA MET A 1 52.70 15.71 16.14
C MET A 1 51.96 15.29 17.40
N ASN A 2 51.33 16.23 18.09
CA ASN A 2 50.58 15.91 19.31
C ASN A 2 49.10 15.96 18.98
N ASN A 3 48.55 14.79 18.65
CA ASN A 3 47.11 14.63 18.52
C ASN A 3 46.54 14.52 19.94
N LEU A 4 45.93 15.60 20.45
CA LEU A 4 45.03 15.51 21.60
C LEU A 4 43.84 14.64 21.17
N GLN A 5 43.86 13.37 21.52
CA GLN A 5 42.68 12.52 21.42
C GLN A 5 41.76 12.90 22.58
N GLU A 6 40.89 13.87 22.34
CA GLU A 6 39.77 14.20 23.21
C GLU A 6 38.75 13.05 23.12
N GLY A 7 38.67 12.25 24.17
CA GLY A 7 37.69 11.18 24.29
C GLY A 7 36.30 11.74 24.63
N PHE A 8 35.27 11.17 24.02
CA PHE A 8 33.86 11.50 24.31
C PHE A 8 33.52 11.11 25.77
N THR A 9 32.84 11.98 26.50
CA THR A 9 32.49 11.69 27.89
C THR A 9 31.26 10.77 27.98
N LEU A 10 31.24 9.88 28.98
CA LEU A 10 30.06 9.02 29.23
C LEU A 10 28.80 9.84 29.55
N ILE A 11 28.98 11.01 30.15
CA ILE A 11 27.87 11.90 30.50
C ILE A 11 27.26 12.56 29.26
N GLU A 12 28.07 12.95 28.27
CA GLU A 12 27.55 13.44 26.99
C GLU A 12 26.72 12.37 26.29
N LEU A 13 27.18 11.11 26.31
CA LEU A 13 26.44 10.01 25.72
C LEU A 13 25.08 9.79 26.40
N MET A 14 25.04 9.83 27.74
CA MET A 14 23.80 9.64 28.50
C MET A 14 22.75 10.71 28.19
N VAL A 15 23.15 11.97 28.08
CA VAL A 15 22.22 13.06 27.75
C VAL A 15 21.67 12.90 26.33
N VAL A 16 22.52 12.52 25.36
CA VAL A 16 22.09 12.28 23.98
C VAL A 16 21.06 11.14 23.91
N ILE A 17 21.30 10.03 24.61
CA ILE A 17 20.36 8.90 24.64
C ILE A 17 19.03 9.31 25.29
N ALA A 18 19.07 10.13 26.35
CA ALA A 18 17.86 10.64 26.99
C ALA A 18 17.00 11.47 26.03
N ILE A 19 17.62 12.37 25.24
CA ILE A 19 16.92 13.18 24.24
C ILE A 19 16.34 12.29 23.13
N ILE A 20 17.12 11.35 22.60
CA ILE A 20 16.66 10.42 21.56
C ILE A 20 15.48 9.58 22.06
N GLY A 21 15.51 9.15 23.33
CA GLY A 21 14.42 8.40 23.95
C GLY A 21 13.09 9.16 23.95
N VAL A 22 13.11 10.45 24.28
CA VAL A 22 11.90 11.31 24.26
C VAL A 22 11.39 11.50 22.84
N LEU A 23 12.28 11.73 21.87
CA LEU A 23 11.90 11.91 20.46
C LEU A 23 11.30 10.62 19.87
N MET A 24 11.90 9.47 20.15
CA MET A 24 11.43 8.15 19.69
C MET A 24 10.01 7.83 20.18
N ALA A 25 9.69 8.18 21.42
CA ALA A 25 8.37 7.91 22.00
C ALA A 25 7.22 8.54 21.18
N VAL A 26 7.45 9.71 20.57
CA VAL A 26 6.48 10.41 19.73
C VAL A 26 6.61 10.02 18.25
N ALA A 27 7.85 9.82 17.77
CA ALA A 27 8.12 9.57 16.35
C ALA A 27 7.65 8.18 15.88
N VAL A 28 7.84 7.14 16.69
CA VAL A 28 7.52 5.75 16.32
C VAL A 28 6.04 5.54 15.95
N PRO A 29 5.05 5.93 16.79
CA PRO A 29 3.65 5.72 16.43
C PRO A 29 3.22 6.54 15.21
N GLN A 30 3.74 7.77 15.05
CA GLN A 30 3.44 8.60 13.90
C GLN A 30 3.99 8.01 12.59
N TYR A 31 5.20 7.46 12.62
CA TYR A 31 5.79 6.81 11.47
C TYR A 31 5.01 5.56 11.04
N GLY A 32 4.44 4.81 12.00
CA GLY A 32 3.53 3.70 11.72
C GLY A 32 2.34 4.13 10.84
N ASN A 33 1.61 5.15 11.27
CA ASN A 33 0.47 5.69 10.52
C ASN A 33 0.87 6.22 9.13
N TYR A 34 2.09 6.78 9.00
CA TYR A 34 2.61 7.22 7.69
C TYR A 34 2.82 6.03 6.76
N LEU A 35 3.43 4.94 7.25
CA LEU A 35 3.61 3.71 6.48
C LEU A 35 2.28 3.08 6.08
N ASP A 36 1.28 3.13 6.96
CA ASP A 36 -0.07 2.61 6.68
C ASP A 36 -0.73 3.36 5.51
N LYS A 37 -0.70 4.69 5.55
CA LYS A 37 -1.19 5.53 4.44
C LYS A 37 -0.39 5.32 3.15
N ALA A 38 0.92 5.12 3.28
CA ALA A 38 1.79 4.86 2.13
C ALA A 38 1.45 3.52 1.46
N SER A 39 1.14 2.47 2.24
CA SER A 39 0.75 1.17 1.66
C SER A 39 -0.62 1.21 0.99
N VAL A 40 -1.58 1.98 1.52
CA VAL A 40 -2.88 2.19 0.85
C VAL A 40 -2.66 2.85 -0.51
N ARG A 41 -1.90 3.96 -0.56
CA ARG A 41 -1.59 4.66 -1.83
C ARG A 41 -0.84 3.79 -2.82
N ALA A 42 0.09 2.97 -2.35
CA ALA A 42 0.80 2.03 -3.21
C ALA A 42 -0.18 1.00 -3.83
N CYS A 43 -1.10 0.47 -3.03
CA CYS A 43 -2.12 -0.45 -3.51
C CYS A 43 -3.12 0.24 -4.48
N GLU A 44 -3.53 1.48 -4.23
CA GLU A 44 -4.34 2.27 -5.18
C GLU A 44 -3.64 2.41 -6.55
N GLY A 45 -2.33 2.69 -6.54
CA GLY A 45 -1.53 2.79 -7.77
C GLY A 45 -1.47 1.48 -8.55
N GLU A 46 -1.30 0.36 -7.84
CA GLU A 46 -1.34 -0.98 -8.46
C GLU A 46 -2.71 -1.28 -9.07
N LEU A 47 -3.79 -1.00 -8.34
CA LEU A 47 -5.16 -1.19 -8.82
C LEU A 47 -5.46 -0.33 -10.05
N ALA A 48 -4.96 0.91 -10.10
CA ALA A 48 -5.12 1.78 -11.27
C ALA A 48 -4.40 1.22 -12.51
N SER A 49 -3.18 0.69 -12.32
CA SER A 49 -2.45 0.01 -13.39
C SER A 49 -3.21 -1.24 -13.85
N TYR A 50 -3.68 -2.06 -12.92
CA TYR A 50 -4.45 -3.26 -13.22
C TYR A 50 -5.75 -2.94 -13.98
N ARG A 51 -6.50 -1.91 -13.56
CA ARG A 51 -7.70 -1.41 -14.25
C ARG A 51 -7.41 -1.09 -15.72
N SER A 52 -6.35 -0.36 -16.00
CA SER A 52 -5.99 -0.01 -17.39
C SER A 52 -5.74 -1.24 -18.27
N MET A 53 -5.11 -2.27 -17.69
CA MET A 53 -4.80 -3.51 -18.38
C MET A 53 -6.05 -4.36 -18.61
N VAL A 54 -6.96 -4.41 -17.65
CA VAL A 54 -8.28 -5.06 -17.79
C VAL A 54 -9.09 -4.38 -18.91
N LEU A 55 -9.21 -3.06 -18.90
CA LEU A 55 -9.96 -2.33 -19.93
C LEU A 55 -9.37 -2.51 -21.33
N THR A 56 -8.04 -2.48 -21.44
CA THR A 56 -7.35 -2.66 -22.72
C THR A 56 -7.48 -4.10 -23.23
N SER A 57 -7.29 -5.10 -22.38
CA SER A 57 -7.40 -6.51 -22.79
C SER A 57 -8.82 -6.88 -23.26
N ASN A 58 -9.85 -6.40 -22.56
CA ASN A 58 -11.24 -6.69 -22.92
C ASN A 58 -11.73 -5.93 -24.15
N SER A 59 -11.21 -4.74 -24.42
CA SER A 59 -11.54 -4.02 -25.66
C SER A 59 -10.97 -4.71 -26.91
N LEU A 60 -9.87 -5.48 -26.77
CA LEU A 60 -9.24 -6.22 -27.86
C LEU A 60 -9.92 -7.57 -28.16
N THR A 61 -10.48 -8.24 -27.15
CA THR A 61 -11.00 -9.61 -27.32
C THR A 61 -12.44 -9.69 -27.84
N GLN A 62 -13.16 -8.55 -27.90
CA GLN A 62 -14.53 -8.39 -28.46
C GLN A 62 -15.50 -9.55 -28.08
N SER A 63 -15.25 -10.17 -26.92
CA SER A 63 -15.94 -11.35 -26.43
C SER A 63 -16.72 -10.97 -25.19
N SER A 64 -17.91 -11.53 -25.02
CA SER A 64 -18.76 -11.32 -23.84
C SER A 64 -18.16 -11.89 -22.54
N ALA A 65 -17.06 -12.64 -22.64
CA ALA A 65 -16.33 -13.20 -21.50
C ALA A 65 -15.15 -12.30 -21.14
N ILE A 66 -15.10 -11.88 -19.88
CA ILE A 66 -14.07 -10.98 -19.36
C ILE A 66 -12.71 -11.69 -19.37
N SER A 67 -11.78 -11.14 -20.14
CA SER A 67 -10.38 -11.55 -20.19
C SER A 67 -9.68 -10.99 -18.96
N VAL A 68 -9.36 -11.87 -18.00
CA VAL A 68 -8.57 -11.51 -16.82
C VAL A 68 -7.09 -11.54 -17.17
N PRO A 69 -6.35 -10.43 -17.00
CA PRO A 69 -4.91 -10.43 -17.19
C PRO A 69 -4.24 -11.32 -16.14
N LYS A 70 -3.82 -12.52 -16.56
CA LYS A 70 -3.04 -13.43 -15.72
C LYS A 70 -1.58 -12.97 -15.71
N GLY A 71 -1.00 -12.79 -14.53
CA GLY A 71 0.42 -12.42 -14.37
C GLY A 71 0.69 -11.01 -13.85
N PHE A 72 -0.34 -10.22 -13.51
CA PHE A 72 -0.11 -9.03 -12.70
C PHE A 72 0.31 -9.44 -11.28
N ASN A 73 1.45 -8.94 -10.83
CA ASN A 73 1.93 -9.19 -9.48
C ASN A 73 1.55 -8.00 -8.58
N PHE A 74 0.67 -8.25 -7.62
CA PHE A 74 0.34 -7.26 -6.59
C PHE A 74 1.37 -7.37 -5.47
N GLN A 75 2.13 -6.31 -5.25
CA GLN A 75 3.12 -6.22 -4.17
C GLN A 75 2.56 -5.43 -3.00
N ALA A 76 1.72 -4.43 -3.27
CA ALA A 76 1.11 -3.58 -2.25
C ALA A 76 -0.30 -4.07 -1.85
N CYS A 77 -1.09 -4.58 -2.79
CA CYS A 77 -2.40 -5.17 -2.49
C CYS A 77 -2.31 -6.64 -2.10
N GLU A 78 -3.18 -7.07 -1.21
CA GLU A 78 -3.38 -8.47 -0.85
C GLU A 78 -4.60 -9.00 -1.59
N LEU A 79 -4.33 -9.67 -2.71
CA LEU A 79 -5.31 -10.40 -3.50
C LEU A 79 -4.88 -11.86 -3.48
N ASP A 80 -5.45 -12.62 -2.53
CA ASP A 80 -4.92 -13.90 -2.09
C ASP A 80 -5.14 -15.05 -3.08
N ASP A 81 -6.05 -14.89 -4.05
CA ASP A 81 -6.38 -15.94 -5.01
C ASP A 81 -6.66 -15.38 -6.41
N GLY A 82 -6.42 -16.21 -7.44
CA GLY A 82 -6.78 -15.90 -8.82
C GLY A 82 -8.28 -15.58 -8.99
N ASP A 83 -9.13 -16.11 -8.11
CA ASP A 83 -10.56 -15.81 -8.07
C ASP A 83 -10.85 -14.37 -7.64
N ARG A 84 -10.08 -13.80 -6.69
CA ARG A 84 -10.19 -12.37 -6.33
C ARG A 84 -9.72 -11.45 -7.45
N GLN A 85 -8.73 -11.87 -8.24
CA GLN A 85 -8.32 -11.12 -9.43
C GLN A 85 -9.39 -11.11 -10.52
N LEU A 86 -10.15 -12.21 -10.66
CA LEU A 86 -11.29 -12.27 -11.56
C LEU A 86 -12.41 -11.32 -11.11
N GLU A 87 -12.81 -11.36 -9.84
CA GLU A 87 -13.81 -10.46 -9.27
C GLU A 87 -13.41 -8.98 -9.48
N LEU A 88 -12.15 -8.65 -9.20
CA LEU A 88 -11.59 -7.33 -9.40
C LEU A 88 -11.63 -6.88 -10.86
N ALA A 89 -11.23 -7.75 -11.79
CA ALA A 89 -11.28 -7.45 -13.22
C ALA A 89 -12.72 -7.23 -13.70
N GLN A 90 -13.68 -8.00 -13.18
CA GLN A 90 -15.09 -7.83 -13.50
C GLN A 90 -15.61 -6.48 -13.00
N ALA A 91 -15.29 -6.10 -11.76
CA ALA A 91 -15.71 -4.81 -11.22
C ALA A 91 -15.14 -3.62 -12.01
N PHE A 92 -13.91 -3.71 -12.50
CA PHE A 92 -13.33 -2.65 -13.33
C PHE A 92 -13.92 -2.57 -14.74
N TYR A 93 -14.34 -3.70 -15.33
CA TYR A 93 -14.87 -3.75 -16.68
C TYR A 93 -16.36 -3.41 -16.75
N ASP A 94 -17.16 -3.96 -15.83
CA ASP A 94 -18.63 -3.81 -15.80
C ASP A 94 -19.10 -2.76 -14.79
N SER A 95 -18.18 -1.94 -14.25
CA SER A 95 -18.49 -0.98 -13.19
C SER A 95 -19.18 -1.65 -11.99
N GLY A 96 -18.67 -2.80 -11.58
CA GLY A 96 -19.10 -3.48 -10.37
C GLY A 96 -18.44 -2.92 -9.11
N ASP A 97 -18.80 -3.53 -7.98
CA ASP A 97 -18.29 -3.18 -6.66
C ASP A 97 -17.41 -4.31 -6.12
N VAL A 98 -16.35 -3.96 -5.39
CA VAL A 98 -15.51 -4.90 -4.62
C VAL A 98 -15.24 -4.29 -3.27
N ASP A 99 -15.65 -4.98 -2.21
CA ASP A 99 -15.37 -4.55 -0.85
C ASP A 99 -14.02 -5.09 -0.34
N ALA A 100 -13.39 -4.28 0.50
CA ALA A 100 -12.24 -4.66 1.33
C ALA A 100 -11.09 -5.38 0.60
N ILE A 101 -10.44 -4.67 -0.33
CA ILE A 101 -9.12 -5.02 -0.84
C ILE A 101 -8.09 -4.57 0.20
N SER A 102 -7.56 -5.53 0.97
CA SER A 102 -6.55 -5.26 1.97
C SER A 102 -5.20 -4.92 1.33
N THR A 103 -4.39 -4.12 2.01
CA THR A 103 -2.97 -3.98 1.66
C THR A 103 -2.18 -5.13 2.29
N LYS A 104 -1.02 -5.50 1.71
CA LYS A 104 -0.12 -6.50 2.32
C LYS A 104 0.40 -6.10 3.70
N ARG A 105 0.33 -4.82 4.05
CA ARG A 105 0.70 -4.34 5.38
C ARG A 105 -0.49 -4.56 6.31
N THR A 106 -0.25 -5.33 7.38
CA THR A 106 -1.28 -5.59 8.39
C THR A 106 -1.73 -4.30 9.05
N ASN A 107 -3.04 -4.14 9.21
CA ASN A 107 -3.70 -2.98 9.84
C ASN A 107 -3.53 -1.63 9.11
N ALA A 108 -3.02 -1.61 7.88
CA ALA A 108 -2.77 -0.36 7.18
C ALA A 108 -4.00 0.26 6.49
N GLY A 109 -5.14 -0.45 6.49
CA GLY A 109 -6.37 -0.05 5.83
C GLY A 109 -6.70 -0.91 4.62
N SER A 110 -7.82 -0.62 3.99
CA SER A 110 -8.33 -1.32 2.82
C SER A 110 -8.86 -0.34 1.77
N ILE A 111 -9.01 -0.83 0.56
CA ILE A 111 -9.55 -0.10 -0.58
C ILE A 111 -10.85 -0.79 -0.98
N LYS A 112 -11.82 0.00 -1.44
CA LYS A 112 -13.05 -0.48 -2.06
C LYS A 112 -13.11 -0.02 -3.51
N ILE A 113 -13.83 -0.78 -4.31
CA ILE A 113 -14.20 -0.38 -5.66
C ILE A 113 -15.70 -0.16 -5.65
N VAL A 114 -16.13 1.01 -6.12
CA VAL A 114 -17.54 1.30 -6.29
C VAL A 114 -17.78 1.82 -7.70
N ALA A 115 -18.71 1.20 -8.42
CA ALA A 115 -18.98 1.47 -9.83
C ALA A 115 -17.70 1.47 -10.72
N GLY A 116 -16.75 0.58 -10.42
CA GLY A 116 -15.44 0.51 -11.08
C GLY A 116 -14.43 1.61 -10.70
N SER A 117 -14.75 2.49 -9.75
CA SER A 117 -13.85 3.53 -9.24
C SER A 117 -13.13 3.07 -7.96
N ILE A 118 -11.82 3.32 -7.89
CA ILE A 118 -10.97 2.94 -6.75
C ILE A 118 -11.10 4.01 -5.66
N MET A 119 -11.43 3.62 -4.44
CA MET A 119 -11.58 4.53 -3.31
C MET A 119 -11.02 3.96 -2.01
N PRO A 120 -10.43 4.78 -1.13
CA PRO A 120 -10.06 4.35 0.22
C PRO A 120 -11.32 3.86 0.98
N ALA A 121 -11.24 2.74 1.70
CA ALA A 121 -12.38 2.21 2.44
C ALA A 121 -12.82 3.14 3.60
N ASP A 122 -11.89 3.92 4.15
CA ASP A 122 -12.08 4.92 5.20
C ASP A 122 -12.64 6.25 4.71
N SER A 123 -12.82 6.42 3.40
CA SER A 123 -13.55 7.55 2.82
C SER A 123 -15.06 7.24 2.77
N LEU A 124 -15.80 7.77 3.75
CA LEU A 124 -17.26 7.93 3.72
C LEU A 124 -17.61 9.24 3.00
#